data_AF-A0A7C5XK42-F1
#
_entry.id   AF-A0A7C5XK42-F1
#
_cell.length_a   1.000
_cell.length_b   1.000
_cell.length_c   1.000
_cell.angle_alpha   90.00
_cell.angle_beta   90.00
_cell.angle_gamma   90.00
#
_symmetry.space_group_name_H-M   'P 1'
#
loop_
_entity.id
_entity.type
_entity.pdbx_description
1 polymer ?
#
loop_
_entity_poly.entity_id
_entity_poly.type
_entity_poly.pdbx_seq_one_letter_code
_entity_poly.pdbx_strand_id
1 'polypeptide(L)'
;MSMTSSIIPYLVIVYTSILSVFISYLVVKERDLLIATLLMLAQGVSYTLIYYLLMAPDLVITYIPVSVGVVPLLLFLLIKRTERFEK
;
A
#
# COMPACT_ATOMS: atom_id res chain seq x y z
N MET A 1 17.92 -22.65 -15.82
CA MET A 1 16.89 -21.91 -15.04
C MET A 1 15.55 -22.39 -15.54
N SER A 2 14.87 -23.28 -14.81
CA SER A 2 13.63 -23.90 -15.29
C SER A 2 12.54 -22.84 -15.43
N MET A 3 11.72 -22.91 -16.49
CA MET A 3 10.63 -21.95 -16.74
C MET A 3 9.70 -21.76 -15.53
N THR A 4 9.60 -22.76 -14.66
CA THR A 4 8.84 -22.72 -13.40
C THR A 4 9.32 -21.63 -12.43
N SER A 5 10.63 -21.37 -12.32
CA SER A 5 11.16 -20.37 -11.40
C SER A 5 10.85 -18.93 -11.82
N SER A 6 10.61 -18.72 -13.12
CA SER A 6 10.30 -17.39 -13.66
C SER A 6 8.83 -17.00 -13.47
N ILE A 7 7.91 -17.98 -13.37
CA ILE A 7 6.46 -17.74 -13.25
C ILE A 7 6.05 -17.28 -11.85
N ILE A 8 6.74 -17.76 -10.82
CA ILE A 8 6.43 -17.46 -9.41
C ILE A 8 6.33 -15.96 -9.13
N PRO A 9 7.31 -15.09 -9.48
CA PRO A 9 7.21 -13.66 -9.21
C PRO A 9 6.02 -13.00 -9.91
N TYR A 10 5.68 -13.42 -11.15
CA TYR A 10 4.51 -12.89 -11.85
C TYR A 10 3.20 -13.26 -11.16
N LEU A 11 3.06 -14.49 -10.65
CA LEU A 11 1.89 -14.89 -9.88
C LEU A 11 1.75 -14.08 -8.59
N VAL A 12 2.86 -13.83 -7.89
CA VAL A 12 2.86 -13.00 -6.69
C VAL A 12 2.44 -11.57 -7.04
N ILE A 13 2.96 -10.97 -8.12
CA ILE A 13 2.56 -9.64 -8.56
C ILE A 13 1.05 -9.57 -8.82
N VAL A 14 0.49 -10.54 -9.56
CA VAL A 14 -0.96 -10.56 -9.87
C VAL A 14 -1.77 -10.65 -8.58
N TYR A 15 -1.41 -11.56 -7.68
CA TYR A 15 -2.10 -11.72 -6.40
C TYR A 15 -2.02 -10.46 -5.54
N THR A 16 -0.82 -9.89 -5.36
CA THR A 16 -0.61 -8.67 -4.57
C THR A 16 -1.30 -7.46 -5.19
N SER A 17 -1.39 -7.39 -6.53
CA SER A 17 -2.10 -6.30 -7.22
C SER A 17 -3.60 -6.35 -6.96
N ILE A 18 -4.22 -7.54 -7.05
CA ILE A 18 -5.64 -7.72 -6.73
C ILE A 18 -5.91 -7.38 -5.26
N LEU A 19 -5.03 -7.85 -4.37
CA LEU A 19 -5.12 -7.56 -2.94
C LEU A 19 -5.00 -6.05 -2.67
N SER A 20 -4.09 -5.35 -3.36
CA SER A 20 -3.92 -3.89 -3.27
C SER A 20 -5.18 -3.14 -3.69
N VAL A 21 -5.82 -3.55 -4.80
CA VAL A 21 -7.10 -2.98 -5.24
C VAL A 21 -8.21 -3.23 -4.22
N PHE A 22 -8.26 -4.43 -3.64
CA PHE A 22 -9.23 -4.78 -2.60
C PHE A 22 -9.04 -3.93 -1.33
N ILE A 23 -7.79 -3.72 -0.88
CA ILE A 23 -7.51 -2.82 0.24
C ILE A 23 -7.92 -1.40 -0.12
N SER A 24 -7.63 -0.92 -1.32
CA SER A 24 -8.03 0.42 -1.77
C SER A 24 -9.54 0.61 -1.75
N TYR A 25 -10.32 -0.42 -2.11
CA TYR A 25 -11.77 -0.39 -1.97
C TYR A 25 -12.20 -0.30 -0.50
N LEU A 26 -11.55 -1.05 0.39
CA LEU A 26 -11.79 -0.97 1.83
C LEU A 26 -11.50 0.43 2.39
N VAL A 27 -10.39 1.05 1.98
CA VAL A 27 -10.01 2.41 2.39
C VAL A 27 -11.12 3.41 2.10
N VAL A 28 -11.69 3.38 0.89
CA VAL A 28 -12.75 4.32 0.47
C VAL A 28 -14.07 4.06 1.19
N LYS A 29 -14.34 2.80 1.57
CA LYS A 29 -15.55 2.44 2.30
C LYS A 29 -15.48 2.77 3.80
N GLU A 30 -14.27 2.86 4.35
CA GLU A 30 -14.05 3.00 5.78
C GLU A 30 -14.37 4.42 6.26
N ARG A 31 -15.29 4.53 7.22
CA ARG A 31 -15.68 5.83 7.78
C ARG A 31 -14.71 6.36 8.85
N ASP A 32 -13.96 5.46 9.48
CA ASP A 32 -12.93 5.83 10.46
C ASP A 32 -11.63 6.17 9.72
N LEU A 33 -11.26 7.46 9.74
CA LEU A 33 -10.08 7.97 9.06
C LEU A 33 -8.78 7.34 9.59
N LEU A 34 -8.75 6.89 10.85
CA LEU A 34 -7.59 6.17 11.39
C LEU A 34 -7.44 4.78 10.78
N ILE A 35 -8.55 4.04 10.65
CA ILE A 35 -8.55 2.71 10.03
C ILE A 35 -8.25 2.85 8.53
N ALA A 36 -8.83 3.85 7.85
CA ALA A 36 -8.53 4.17 6.47
C ALA A 36 -7.02 4.45 6.28
N THR A 37 -6.40 5.21 7.18
CA THR A 37 -4.95 5.50 7.14
C THR A 37 -4.10 4.24 7.35
N LEU A 38 -4.50 3.34 8.25
CA LEU A 38 -3.83 2.05 8.45
C LEU A 38 -3.97 1.12 7.21
N LEU A 39 -5.12 1.16 6.56
CA LEU A 39 -5.34 0.41 5.32
C LEU A 39 -4.50 1.00 4.18
N MET A 40 -4.34 2.33 4.11
CA MET A 40 -3.42 2.98 3.17
C MET A 40 -1.96 2.55 3.38
N LEU A 41 -1.53 2.38 4.63
CA LEU A 41 -0.21 1.81 4.96
C LEU A 41 -0.04 0.41 4.36
N ALA A 42 -1.01 -0.48 4.59
CA ALA A 42 -0.98 -1.84 4.06
C ALA A 42 -0.99 -1.88 2.52
N GLN A 43 -1.74 -0.98 1.90
CA GLN A 43 -1.75 -0.79 0.45
C GLN A 43 -0.38 -0.31 -0.05
N GLY A 44 0.25 0.62 0.65
CA GLY A 44 1.59 1.13 0.32
C GLY A 44 2.69 0.05 0.38
N VAL A 45 2.64 -0.83 1.38
CA VAL A 45 3.52 -2.01 1.48
C VAL A 45 3.30 -2.96 0.30
N SER A 46 2.06 -3.19 -0.10
CA SER A 46 1.71 -4.04 -1.24
C SER A 46 2.33 -3.52 -2.54
N TYR A 47 2.26 -2.21 -2.80
CA TYR A 47 2.91 -1.59 -3.96
C TYR A 47 4.43 -1.66 -3.90
N THR A 48 5.03 -1.47 -2.72
CA THR A 48 6.48 -1.61 -2.54
C THR A 48 6.95 -3.01 -2.93
N LEU A 49 6.21 -4.05 -2.53
CA LEU A 49 6.49 -5.43 -2.88
C LEU A 49 6.40 -5.66 -4.40
N ILE A 50 5.40 -5.07 -5.06
CA ILE A 50 5.25 -5.12 -6.51
C ILE A 50 6.45 -4.46 -7.21
N TYR A 51 6.87 -3.27 -6.80
CA TYR A 51 8.02 -2.57 -7.38
C TYR A 51 9.32 -3.34 -7.18
N TYR A 52 9.49 -3.99 -6.03
CA TYR A 52 10.63 -4.87 -5.77
C TYR A 52 10.66 -6.06 -6.74
N LEU A 53 9.52 -6.74 -6.94
CA LEU A 53 9.42 -7.87 -7.87
C LEU A 53 9.57 -7.46 -9.35
N LEU A 54 9.18 -6.23 -9.69
CA LEU A 54 9.38 -5.64 -11.02
C LEU A 54 10.81 -5.16 -11.27
N MET A 55 11.73 -5.33 -10.31
CA MET A 55 13.11 -4.83 -10.40
C MET A 55 13.18 -3.29 -10.58
N ALA A 56 12.29 -2.55 -9.91
CA ALA A 56 12.30 -1.09 -9.88
C ALA A 56 12.82 -0.57 -8.51
N PRO A 57 14.14 -0.63 -8.25
CA PRO A 57 14.72 -0.31 -6.94
C PRO A 57 14.63 1.19 -6.59
N ASP A 58 14.66 2.06 -7.59
CA ASP A 58 14.46 3.51 -7.48
C ASP A 58 13.09 3.84 -6.88
N LEU A 59 12.04 3.14 -7.35
CA LEU A 59 10.69 3.27 -6.79
C LEU A 59 10.63 2.71 -5.38
N VAL A 60 11.23 1.55 -5.10
CA VAL A 60 11.20 0.95 -3.75
C VAL A 60 11.77 1.89 -2.68
N ILE A 61 12.95 2.46 -2.94
CA ILE A 61 13.64 3.34 -1.99
C ILE A 61 12.85 4.64 -1.76
N THR A 62 12.13 5.10 -2.77
CA THR A 62 11.32 6.32 -2.68
C THR A 62 9.96 6.06 -2.04
N TYR A 63 9.33 4.92 -2.36
CA TYR A 63 7.95 4.63 -1.98
C TYR A 63 7.83 4.20 -0.52
N ILE A 64 8.82 3.50 0.03
CA ILE A 64 8.83 3.14 1.46
C ILE A 64 8.69 4.37 2.37
N PRO A 65 9.58 5.38 2.32
CA PRO A 65 9.47 6.53 3.21
C PRO A 65 8.23 7.38 2.94
N VAL A 66 7.77 7.49 1.69
CA VAL A 66 6.61 8.31 1.35
C VAL A 66 5.30 7.64 1.79
N SER A 67 5.10 6.38 1.39
CA SER A 67 3.84 5.66 1.59
C SER A 67 3.72 5.02 2.97
N VAL A 68 4.83 4.65 3.60
CA VAL A 68 4.82 4.08 4.96
C VAL A 68 5.13 5.14 6.03
N GLY A 69 5.87 6.19 5.68
CA GLY A 69 6.30 7.22 6.63
C GLY A 69 5.48 8.50 6.52
N VAL A 70 5.80 9.32 5.51
CA VAL A 70 5.38 10.72 5.43
C VAL A 70 3.86 10.88 5.31
N VAL A 71 3.24 10.24 4.31
CA VAL A 71 1.79 10.39 4.06
C VAL A 71 0.95 9.92 5.26
N PRO A 72 1.15 8.71 5.81
CA PRO A 72 0.42 8.25 6.98
C PRO A 72 0.63 9.11 8.21
N LEU A 73 1.87 9.58 8.46
CA LEU A 73 2.18 10.45 9.59
C LEU A 73 1.45 11.79 9.48
N LEU A 74 1.44 12.39 8.28
CA LEU A 74 0.72 13.64 8.03
C LEU A 74 -0.78 13.45 8.21
N LEU A 75 -1.35 12.35 7.68
CA LEU A 75 -2.76 12.02 7.89
C LEU A 75 -3.07 11.85 9.37
N PHE A 76 -2.23 11.15 10.12
CA PHE A 76 -2.41 10.96 11.56
C PHE A 76 -2.42 12.30 12.33
N LEU A 77 -1.52 13.22 11.96
CA LEU A 77 -1.47 14.56 12.54
C LEU A 77 -2.70 15.40 12.17
N LEU A 78 -3.18 15.29 10.93
CA LEU A 78 -4.39 15.95 10.45
C LEU A 78 -5.61 15.43 11.21
N ILE A 79 -5.78 14.10 11.28
CA ILE A 79 -6.89 13.43 11.97
C ILE A 79 -6.92 13.80 13.45
N LYS A 80 -5.75 13.96 14.09
CA LYS A 80 -5.67 14.44 15.48
C LYS A 80 -6.24 15.87 15.65
N ARG A 81 -6.18 16.69 14.60
CA ARG A 81 -6.68 18.07 14.58
C ARG A 81 -8.09 18.19 13.98
N THR A 82 -8.60 17.15 13.33
CA THR A 82 -9.92 17.11 12.68
C THR A 82 -10.84 16.07 13.32
N GLU A 83 -12.01 15.85 12.75
CA GLU A 83 -12.88 14.75 13.15
C GLU A 83 -12.29 13.41 12.69
N ARG A 84 -12.49 12.36 13.50
CA ARG A 84 -12.01 10.99 13.24
C ARG A 84 -12.93 10.21 12.29
N PHE A 85 -14.21 10.55 12.26
CA PHE A 85 -15.20 9.90 11.42
C PHE A 85 -15.65 10.86 10.32
N GLU A 86 -15.72 10.34 9.10
CA GLU A 86 -16.33 11.04 7.98
C GLU A 86 -17.84 11.16 8.22
N LYS A 87 -18.38 12.38 8.10
CA LYS A 87 -19.81 12.70 8.29
C LYS A 87 -20.59 12.60 6.99
#